data_AF-A0A0Q8EUU6-F1
#
_entry.id   AF-A0A0Q8EUU6-F1
#
_cell.length_a   1.000
_cell.length_b   1.000
_cell.length_c   1.000
_cell.angle_alpha   90.00
_cell.angle_beta   90.00
_cell.angle_gamma   90.00
#
_symmetry.space_group_name_H-M   'P 1'
#
loop_
_entity.id
_entity.type
_entity.pdbx_description
1 polymer ?
#
loop_
_entity_poly.entity_id
_entity_poly.type
_entity_poly.pdbx_seq_one_letter_code
_entity_poly.pdbx_strand_id
1 'polypeptide(L)' 'MQEREAEKVDLPGLLLRTAAEHPREVVRTLVTAVADAYGGRPPKDDATALCLDWHGPHSELRRSDT' A
#
# COMPACT_ATOMS: atom_id res chain seq x y z
N MET A 1 6.88 2.72 -7.17
CA MET A 1 7.33 1.33 -7.34
C MET A 1 6.63 0.80 -8.58
N GLN A 2 7.37 0.51 -9.66
CA GLN A 2 6.80 -0.13 -10.85
C GLN A 2 6.99 -1.62 -10.69
N GLU A 3 5.91 -2.37 -10.80
CA GLU A 3 6.00 -3.83 -10.92
C GLU A 3 6.64 -4.17 -12.28
N ARG A 4 7.66 -5.02 -12.25
CA ARG A 4 8.39 -5.49 -13.44
C ARG A 4 8.25 -7.00 -13.67
N GLU A 5 7.81 -7.79 -12.69
CA GLU A 5 7.87 -9.26 -12.72
C GLU A 5 6.66 -9.98 -12.10
N ALA A 6 5.88 -9.36 -11.21
CA ALA A 6 4.53 -9.84 -10.84
C ALA A 6 3.49 -9.33 -11.84
N GLU A 7 3.70 -9.66 -13.12
CA GLU A 7 2.85 -9.32 -14.27
C GLU A 7 1.37 -9.76 -14.08
N LYS A 8 1.10 -10.63 -13.10
CA LYS A 8 -0.24 -11.11 -12.72
C LYS A 8 -0.96 -10.23 -11.68
N VAL A 9 -0.29 -9.26 -11.05
CA VAL A 9 -0.88 -8.42 -10.00
C VAL A 9 -1.31 -7.08 -10.55
N ASP A 10 -2.61 -6.84 -10.60
CA ASP A 10 -3.19 -5.52 -10.88
C ASP A 10 -3.04 -4.58 -9.67
N LEU A 11 -1.82 -4.06 -9.47
CA LEU A 11 -1.52 -3.11 -8.40
C LEU A 11 -2.36 -1.82 -8.49
N PRO A 12 -2.56 -1.19 -9.67
CA PRO A 12 -3.40 0.01 -9.78
C PRO A 12 -4.85 -0.26 -9.34
N GLY A 13 -5.45 -1.37 -9.78
CA GLY A 13 -6.80 -1.72 -9.37
C GLY A 13 -6.88 -2.10 -7.89
N LEU A 14 -5.84 -2.75 -7.33
CA LEU A 14 -5.77 -3.00 -5.88
C LEU A 14 -5.74 -1.70 -5.08
N LEU A 15 -4.87 -0.75 -5.48
CA LEU A 15 -4.78 0.56 -4.83
C LEU A 15 -6.11 1.30 -4.83
N LEU A 16 -6.84 1.26 -5.96
CA LEU A 16 -8.16 1.89 -6.06
C LEU A 16 -9.20 1.20 -5.17
N ARG A 17 -9.20 -0.13 -5.10
CA ARG A 17 -10.13 -0.90 -4.26
C ARG A 17 -9.89 -0.68 -2.77
N THR A 18 -8.64 -0.52 -2.36
CA THR A 18 -8.27 -0.34 -0.95
C THR A 18 -8.11 1.13 -0.56
N ALA A 19 -8.44 2.10 -1.43
CA ALA A 19 -8.13 3.51 -1.21
C ALA A 19 -8.77 4.13 0.05
N ALA A 20 -9.87 3.55 0.54
CA ALA A 20 -10.55 3.98 1.76
C ALA A 20 -10.11 3.22 3.03
N GLU A 21 -9.19 2.25 2.89
CA GLU A 21 -8.70 1.47 4.01
C GLU A 21 -7.57 2.19 4.75
N HIS A 22 -7.36 1.81 6.01
CA HIS A 22 -6.21 2.29 6.76
C HIS A 22 -4.90 1.87 6.04
N PRO A 23 -3.87 2.73 5.96
CA PRO A 23 -2.63 2.46 5.20
C PRO A 23 -1.97 1.12 5.48
N ARG A 24 -2.07 0.65 6.73
CA ARG A 24 -1.60 -0.68 7.14
C ARG A 24 -2.28 -1.82 6.37
N GLU A 25 -3.58 -1.76 6.20
CA GLU A 25 -4.34 -2.79 5.49
C GLU A 25 -4.11 -2.71 3.98
N VAL A 26 -3.94 -1.50 3.43
CA VAL A 26 -3.51 -1.31 2.04
C VAL A 26 -2.18 -2.02 1.77
N VAL A 27 -1.16 -1.75 2.59
CA VAL A 27 0.16 -2.40 2.44
C VAL A 27 0.04 -3.90 2.57
N ARG A 28 -0.70 -4.39 3.57
CA ARG A 28 -0.89 -5.83 3.78
C ARG A 28 -1.51 -6.50 2.56
N THR A 29 -2.57 -5.91 2.01
CA THR A 29 -3.27 -6.43 0.83
C THR A 29 -2.34 -6.47 -0.39
N LEU A 30 -1.55 -5.42 -0.62
CA LEU A 30 -0.59 -5.38 -1.73
C LEU A 30 0.51 -6.43 -1.58
N VAL A 31 1.10 -6.55 -0.39
CA VAL A 31 2.17 -7.53 -0.11
C VAL A 31 1.65 -8.96 -0.24
N THR A 32 0.46 -9.25 0.27
CA THR A 32 -0.16 -10.57 0.11
C THR A 32 -0.43 -10.90 -1.35
N ALA A 33 -1.00 -9.96 -2.13
CA ALA A 33 -1.28 -10.18 -3.55
C ALA A 33 0.00 -10.47 -4.35
N VAL A 34 1.10 -9.77 -4.04
CA VAL A 34 2.42 -10.04 -4.63
C VAL A 34 2.94 -11.41 -4.21
N ALA A 35 2.93 -11.74 -2.91
CA ALA A 35 3.40 -13.03 -2.42
C ALA A 35 2.63 -14.21 -3.05
N ASP A 36 1.31 -14.07 -3.23
CA ASP A 36 0.45 -15.06 -3.86
C ASP A 36 0.77 -15.24 -5.35
N ALA A 37 1.11 -14.15 -6.06
CA ALA A 37 1.54 -14.22 -7.46
C ALA A 37 2.87 -14.97 -7.65
N TYR A 38 3.75 -14.92 -6.65
CA TYR A 38 4.96 -15.75 -6.57
C TYR A 38 4.70 -17.16 -6.02
N GLY A 39 3.46 -17.52 -5.70
CA GLY A 39 3.08 -18.83 -5.15
C GLY A 39 3.69 -19.09 -3.78
N GLY A 40 3.82 -18.05 -2.95
CA GLY A 40 4.43 -18.12 -1.62
C GLY A 40 5.95 -18.27 -1.62
N ARG A 41 6.60 -18.22 -2.80
CA ARG A 41 8.06 -18.20 -2.91
C ARG A 41 8.58 -16.77 -2.74
N PRO A 42 9.81 -16.59 -2.26
CA PRO A 42 10.44 -15.28 -2.26
C PRO A 42 10.48 -14.72 -3.70
N PRO A 43 10.24 -13.41 -3.87
CA PRO A 43 10.42 -12.76 -5.16
C PRO A 43 11.87 -12.91 -5.66
N LYS A 44 12.06 -12.79 -6.97
CA LYS A 44 13.40 -12.89 -7.58
C LYS A 44 14.33 -11.72 -7.21
N ASP A 45 13.76 -10.63 -6.70
CA ASP A 45 14.46 -9.40 -6.33
C ASP A 45 13.82 -8.80 -5.06
N ASP A 46 14.45 -7.81 -4.42
CA ASP A 46 13.92 -7.17 -3.23
C ASP A 46 12.66 -6.34 -3.56
N ALA A 47 11.58 -6.56 -2.81
CA ALA A 47 10.30 -5.86 -2.97
C ALA A 47 9.93 -5.08 -1.70
N THR A 48 9.77 -3.74 -1.81
CA THR A 48 9.44 -2.86 -0.67
C THR A 48 8.22 -1.98 -0.96
N ALA A 49 7.17 -2.10 -0.14
CA ALA A 49 5.95 -1.29 -0.24
C ALA A 49 5.89 -0.19 0.85
N LEU A 50 5.50 1.02 0.45
CA LEU A 50 5.23 2.16 1.33
C LEU A 50 3.86 2.74 0.97
N CYS A 51 2.99 2.93 1.96
CA CYS A 51 1.72 3.64 1.81
C CYS A 51 1.73 4.87 2.73
N LEU A 52 1.41 6.02 2.16
CA LEU A 52 1.32 7.30 2.85
C LEU A 52 -0.10 7.82 2.65
N ASP A 53 -0.83 7.98 3.76
CA ASP A 53 -2.06 8.77 3.78
C ASP A 53 -1.71 10.21 4.14
N TRP A 54 -2.11 11.14 3.28
CA TRP A 54 -1.73 12.54 3.38
C TRP A 54 -2.95 13.38 3.75
N HIS A 55 -2.97 13.89 4.98
CA HIS A 55 -4.08 14.69 5.51
C HIS A 55 -3.98 16.20 5.18
N GLY A 56 -3.01 16.63 4.38
CA GLY A 56 -2.82 18.05 4.05
C GLY A 56 -2.24 18.88 5.19
N PRO A 57 -1.99 20.18 4.95
CA PRO A 57 -1.37 21.09 5.93
C PRO A 57 -2.28 21.48 7.12
N HIS A 58 -3.51 20.95 7.19
CA HIS A 58 -4.51 21.33 8.21
C HIS A 58 -5.22 20.10 8.79
N SER A 59 -4.49 19.30 9.58
CA SER A 59 -5.13 18.44 10.57
C SER A 59 -4.75 18.98 11.95
N GLU A 60 -5.74 19.62 12.59
CA GLU A 60 -5.78 20.06 13.98
C GLU A 60 -5.17 21.44 14.30
N LEU A 61 -6.05 22.44 14.21
CA LEU A 61 -6.03 23.58 15.11
C LEU A 61 -6.05 23.03 16.54
N ARG A 62 -4.88 22.86 17.17
CA ARG A 62 -4.76 22.57 18.60
C ARG A 62 -5.41 23.72 19.36
N ARG A 63 -6.69 23.61 19.67
CA ARG A 63 -7.37 24.48 20.62
C ARG A 63 -6.71 24.22 21.97
N SER A 64 -5.77 25.08 22.29
CA SER A 64 -5.21 25.19 23.63
C SER A 64 -6.25 26.01 24.39
N ASP A 65 -7.29 25.35 24.89
CA ASP A 65 -8.23 26.01 25.80
C ASP A 65 -7.44 26.43 27.05
N THR A 66 -7.62 27.71 27.38
CA THR A 66 -6.95 28.45 28.44
C THR A 66 -7.68 28.26 29.76
#